data_AF-A0A163G900-F1
#
_entry.id   AF-A0A163G900-F1
#
_cell.length_a   1.000
_cell.length_b   1.000
_cell.length_c   1.000
_cell.angle_alpha   90.00
_cell.angle_beta   90.00
_cell.angle_gamma   90.00
#
_symmetry.space_group_name_H-M   'P 1'
#
loop_
_entity.id
_entity.type
_entity.pdbx_description
1 polymer ?
#
loop_
_entity_poly.entity_id
_entity_poly.type
_entity_poly.pdbx_seq_one_letter_code
_entity_poly.pdbx_strand_id
1 'polypeptide(L)'
;MNRTKASESMKQLRQERRANDQCAQCELHSTTYLCVFCKASRDFRKELRIHYRMNNNLCLNCGRAPQFEESLCEKCFIKKKEKYPNRPIRKLKKWKITNHILYNLMMEKSCSTSDLAKHVGVSERSVLKWIFENAIPNENNAKVAADFFGMKPGQLFPTHSTFDSEETT
;
A
#
# COMPACT_ATOMS: atom_id res chain seq x y z
N MET A 1 48.40 -15.16 -8.48
CA MET A 1 47.26 -15.46 -7.58
C MET A 1 47.13 -14.34 -6.56
N ASN A 2 46.35 -13.29 -6.87
CA ASN A 2 46.20 -12.13 -5.99
C ASN A 2 45.04 -12.35 -5.01
N ARG A 3 45.36 -12.82 -3.80
CA ARG A 3 44.44 -12.82 -2.65
C ARG A 3 44.77 -11.63 -1.74
N THR A 4 44.23 -10.47 -2.07
CA THR A 4 44.13 -9.33 -1.15
C THR A 4 42.88 -8.52 -1.46
N LYS A 5 41.70 -9.15 -1.32
CA LYS A 5 40.48 -8.35 -1.05
C LYS A 5 40.31 -8.33 0.46
N ALA A 6 40.44 -7.14 1.04
CA ALA A 6 39.98 -6.85 2.40
C ALA A 6 38.55 -7.40 2.56
N SER A 7 38.17 -7.86 3.76
CA SER A 7 36.83 -8.39 4.01
C SER A 7 35.80 -7.28 3.82
N GLU A 8 35.28 -7.14 2.59
CA GLU A 8 34.20 -6.23 2.28
C GLU A 8 33.05 -6.46 3.25
N SER A 9 32.51 -5.39 3.80
CA SER A 9 31.33 -5.50 4.65
C SER A 9 30.21 -6.17 3.85
N MET A 10 29.44 -7.06 4.46
CA MET A 10 28.25 -7.67 3.82
C MET A 10 27.31 -6.62 3.21
N LYS A 11 27.32 -5.39 3.73
CA LYS A 11 26.60 -4.26 3.12
C LYS A 11 27.20 -3.85 1.77
N GLN A 12 28.53 -3.68 1.70
CA GLN A 12 29.25 -3.32 0.47
C GLN A 12 29.10 -4.39 -0.59
N LEU A 13 29.30 -5.67 -0.23
CA LEU A 13 29.11 -6.79 -1.14
C LEU A 13 27.70 -6.81 -1.76
N ARG A 14 26.66 -6.53 -0.95
CA ARG A 14 25.28 -6.45 -1.46
C ARG A 14 25.08 -5.25 -2.38
N GLN A 15 25.73 -4.12 -2.12
CA GLN A 15 25.66 -2.93 -2.98
C GLN A 15 26.34 -3.18 -4.32
N GLU A 16 27.52 -3.79 -4.33
CA GLU A 16 28.25 -4.17 -5.54
C GLU A 16 27.44 -5.15 -6.40
N ARG A 17 26.90 -6.22 -5.79
CA ARG A 17 26.00 -7.15 -6.48
C ARG A 17 24.81 -6.44 -7.12
N ARG A 18 24.25 -5.42 -6.45
CA ARG A 18 23.15 -4.63 -7.03
C ARG A 18 23.60 -3.75 -8.20
N ALA A 19 24.82 -3.22 -8.18
CA ALA A 19 25.37 -2.47 -9.30
C ALA A 19 25.62 -3.37 -10.52
N ASN A 20 25.85 -4.66 -10.30
CA ASN A 20 26.09 -5.66 -11.35
C ASN A 20 24.82 -6.42 -11.80
N ASP A 21 23.62 -5.93 -11.46
CA ASP A 21 22.33 -6.63 -11.72
C ASP A 21 22.30 -8.07 -11.18
N GLN A 22 22.87 -8.28 -10.00
CA GLN A 22 22.90 -9.56 -9.32
C GLN A 22 22.01 -9.56 -8.07
N CYS A 23 21.60 -10.77 -7.70
CA CYS A 23 20.89 -11.06 -6.46
C CYS A 23 21.81 -10.80 -5.27
N ALA A 24 21.35 -9.99 -4.31
CA ALA A 24 22.11 -9.63 -3.12
C ALA A 24 22.50 -10.85 -2.24
N GLN A 25 21.81 -11.99 -2.41
CA GLN A 25 22.03 -13.20 -1.63
C GLN A 25 22.91 -14.23 -2.36
N CYS A 26 22.58 -14.58 -3.61
CA CYS A 26 23.20 -15.70 -4.32
C CYS A 26 24.00 -15.29 -5.58
N GLU A 27 24.13 -13.99 -5.87
CA GLU A 27 24.93 -13.47 -6.99
C GLU A 27 24.43 -13.80 -8.41
N LEU A 28 23.37 -14.59 -8.54
CA LEU A 28 22.70 -14.82 -9.83
C LEU A 28 22.08 -13.53 -10.39
N HIS A 29 22.02 -13.41 -11.71
CA HIS A 29 21.39 -12.27 -12.37
C HIS A 29 19.96 -12.04 -11.85
N SER A 30 19.66 -10.79 -11.53
CA SER A 30 18.38 -10.35 -11.00
C SER A 30 18.22 -8.85 -11.14
N THR A 31 17.20 -8.45 -11.90
CA THR A 31 16.77 -7.05 -12.02
C THR A 31 16.31 -6.45 -10.69
N THR A 32 15.89 -7.30 -9.74
CA THR A 32 15.45 -6.88 -8.39
C THR A 32 16.40 -7.33 -7.28
N TYR A 33 16.25 -6.77 -6.07
CA TYR A 33 17.19 -6.97 -4.96
C TYR A 33 17.50 -8.44 -4.62
N LEU A 34 16.53 -9.33 -4.76
CA LEU A 34 16.70 -10.78 -4.67
C LEU A 34 16.11 -11.43 -5.91
N CYS A 35 16.75 -12.47 -6.43
CA CYS A 35 16.14 -13.30 -7.46
C CYS A 35 14.87 -13.99 -6.93
N VAL A 36 14.02 -14.48 -7.84
CA VAL A 36 12.73 -15.12 -7.53
C VAL A 36 12.89 -16.22 -6.49
N PHE A 37 13.90 -17.08 -6.64
CA PHE A 37 14.16 -18.19 -5.71
C PHE A 37 14.60 -17.71 -4.32
N CYS A 38 15.54 -16.76 -4.23
CA CYS A 38 15.98 -16.22 -2.94
C CYS A 38 14.87 -15.45 -2.22
N LYS A 39 14.00 -14.77 -2.97
CA LYS A 39 12.82 -14.11 -2.42
C LYS A 39 11.84 -15.15 -1.86
N ALA A 40 11.45 -16.15 -2.65
CA ALA A 40 10.56 -17.22 -2.23
C ALA A 40 11.10 -17.98 -0.99
N SER A 41 12.39 -18.33 -0.99
CA SER A 41 13.01 -19.00 0.17
C SER A 41 13.01 -18.12 1.43
N ARG A 42 13.26 -16.81 1.29
CA ARG A 42 13.21 -15.87 2.42
C ARG A 42 11.79 -15.74 2.97
N ASP A 43 10.81 -15.66 2.09
CA ASP A 43 9.41 -15.51 2.46
C ASP A 43 8.89 -16.79 3.14
N PHE A 44 9.23 -17.98 2.60
CA PHE A 44 8.96 -19.27 3.25
C PHE A 44 9.58 -19.38 4.65
N ARG A 45 10.86 -19.02 4.82
CA ARG A 45 11.50 -19.00 6.16
C ARG A 45 10.85 -18.01 7.12
N LYS A 46 10.32 -16.90 6.60
CA LYS A 46 9.58 -15.92 7.40
C LYS A 46 8.25 -16.50 7.87
N GLU A 47 7.52 -17.18 7.00
CA GLU A 47 6.26 -17.88 7.34
C GLU A 47 6.50 -18.96 8.38
N LEU A 48 7.51 -19.82 8.19
CA LEU A 48 7.91 -20.82 9.19
C LEU A 48 8.21 -20.19 10.55
N ARG A 49 8.92 -19.06 10.57
CA ARG A 49 9.23 -18.34 11.81
C ARG A 49 7.96 -17.79 12.48
N ILE A 50 7.02 -17.25 11.72
CA ILE A 50 5.75 -16.74 12.24
C ILE A 50 4.94 -17.89 12.82
N HIS A 51 4.79 -18.99 12.08
CA HIS A 51 4.05 -20.17 12.51
C HIS A 51 4.65 -20.79 13.78
N TYR A 52 5.97 -20.98 13.81
CA TYR A 52 6.68 -21.45 15.00
C TYR A 52 6.41 -20.54 16.20
N ARG A 53 6.48 -19.21 16.02
CA ARG A 53 6.22 -18.26 17.11
C ARG A 53 4.79 -18.30 17.60
N MET A 54 3.79 -18.43 16.70
CA MET A 54 2.40 -18.59 17.11
C MET A 54 2.20 -19.86 17.95
N ASN A 55 2.69 -21.00 17.46
CA ASN A 55 2.49 -22.29 18.13
C ASN A 55 3.21 -22.40 19.48
N ASN A 56 4.27 -21.61 19.68
CA ASN A 56 5.02 -21.57 20.93
C ASN A 56 4.66 -20.36 21.80
N ASN A 57 3.59 -19.62 21.48
CA ASN A 57 3.18 -18.40 22.18
C ASN A 57 4.34 -17.42 22.37
N LEU A 58 5.08 -17.13 21.29
CA LEU A 58 6.20 -16.19 21.27
C LEU A 58 5.83 -14.92 20.49
N CYS A 59 6.38 -13.79 20.90
CA CYS A 59 6.22 -12.51 20.22
C CYS A 59 6.63 -12.61 18.74
N LEU A 60 5.71 -12.26 17.82
CA LEU A 60 5.91 -12.34 16.38
C LEU A 60 7.05 -11.45 15.87
N ASN A 61 7.41 -10.40 16.60
CA ASN A 61 8.49 -9.50 16.22
C ASN A 61 9.86 -9.97 16.72
N CYS A 62 10.02 -10.16 18.03
CA CYS A 62 11.33 -10.44 18.64
C CYS A 62 11.51 -11.89 19.13
N GLY A 63 10.47 -12.71 19.17
CA GLY A 63 10.55 -14.11 19.63
C GLY A 63 10.64 -14.30 21.14
N ARG A 64 10.50 -13.23 21.95
CA ARG A 64 10.40 -13.34 23.42
C ARG A 64 8.99 -13.78 23.83
N ALA A 65 8.87 -14.48 24.97
CA ALA A 65 7.58 -14.77 25.58
C ALA A 65 6.81 -13.44 25.82
N PRO A 66 5.57 -13.31 25.31
CA PRO A 66 4.71 -12.18 25.61
C PRO A 66 4.22 -12.29 27.06
N GLN A 67 4.01 -11.15 27.71
CA GLN A 67 3.50 -11.09 29.09
C GLN A 67 1.97 -11.05 29.15
N PHE A 68 1.31 -11.08 27.98
CA PHE A 68 -0.13 -10.95 27.79
C PHE A 68 -0.54 -11.74 26.54
N GLU A 69 -1.83 -12.00 26.37
CA GLU A 69 -2.41 -12.83 25.29
C GLU A 69 -2.27 -12.27 23.86
N GLU A 70 -1.48 -11.21 23.65
CA GLU A 70 -1.27 -10.70 22.30
C GLU A 70 -0.09 -11.39 21.60
N SER A 71 -0.16 -11.37 20.27
CA SER A 71 0.89 -11.79 19.35
C SER A 71 2.22 -11.01 19.46
N LEU A 72 2.28 -9.94 20.25
CA LEU A 72 3.46 -9.11 20.47
C LEU A 72 3.76 -8.99 21.97
N CYS A 73 5.04 -8.89 22.33
CA CYS A 73 5.42 -8.51 23.69
C CYS A 73 5.29 -6.99 23.89
N GLU A 74 5.19 -6.55 25.15
CA GLU A 74 4.98 -5.15 25.56
C GLU A 74 5.89 -4.17 24.82
N LYS A 75 7.20 -4.45 24.88
CA LYS A 75 8.23 -3.61 24.24
C LYS A 75 8.02 -3.49 22.73
N CYS A 76 7.61 -4.57 22.06
CA CYS A 76 7.38 -4.56 20.62
C CYS A 76 6.05 -3.89 20.26
N PHE A 77 5.03 -4.03 21.10
CA PHE A 77 3.76 -3.34 20.97
C PHE A 77 3.93 -1.83 21.12
N ILE A 78 4.54 -1.37 22.22
CA ILE A 78 4.83 0.05 22.48
C ILE A 78 5.67 0.62 21.35
N LYS A 79 6.77 -0.04 20.96
CA LYS A 79 7.61 0.42 19.84
C LYS A 79 6.83 0.54 18.52
N LYS A 80 5.86 -0.34 18.26
CA LYS A 80 5.01 -0.26 17.05
C LYS A 80 4.07 0.95 17.12
N LYS A 81 3.48 1.21 18.30
CA LYS A 81 2.62 2.36 18.58
C LYS A 81 3.40 3.68 18.50
N GLU A 82 4.53 3.77 19.19
CA GLU A 82 5.43 4.93 19.21
C GLU A 82 6.14 5.20 17.89
N LYS A 83 6.36 4.20 17.03
CA LYS A 83 6.92 4.43 15.70
C LYS A 83 5.95 5.18 14.78
N TYR A 84 4.65 5.10 15.06
CA TYR A 84 3.61 5.82 14.31
C TYR A 84 2.62 6.52 15.25
N PRO A 85 3.11 7.32 16.22
CA PRO A 85 2.25 7.85 17.28
C PRO A 85 1.28 8.89 16.73
N ASN A 86 1.74 9.62 15.71
CA ASN A 86 1.02 10.65 14.97
C ASN A 86 1.30 10.48 13.48
N ARG A 87 1.08 9.29 12.89
CA ARG A 87 1.11 9.23 11.42
C ARG A 87 0.07 10.27 10.97
N PRO A 88 0.47 11.36 10.28
CA PRO A 88 -0.45 12.43 10.01
C PRO A 88 -1.64 11.83 9.30
N ILE A 89 -2.84 12.04 9.85
CA ILE A 89 -4.06 11.79 9.11
C ILE A 89 -3.90 12.66 7.88
N ARG A 90 -3.61 12.02 6.74
CA ARG A 90 -3.34 12.76 5.50
C ARG A 90 -4.59 13.60 5.29
N LYS A 91 -4.47 14.91 5.13
CA LYS A 91 -5.62 15.75 4.77
C LYS A 91 -5.84 15.65 3.26
N LEU A 92 -7.02 16.00 2.78
CA LEU A 92 -7.17 16.24 1.35
C LEU A 92 -6.29 17.44 0.96
N LYS A 93 -5.71 17.42 -0.23
CA LYS A 93 -4.89 18.54 -0.72
C LYS A 93 -5.74 19.75 -1.04
N LYS A 94 -6.94 19.52 -1.57
CA LYS A 94 -7.90 20.54 -2.00
C LYS A 94 -9.31 20.05 -1.69
N TRP A 95 -10.24 21.00 -1.50
CA TRP A 95 -11.67 20.75 -1.35
C TRP A 95 -12.47 21.25 -2.56
N LYS A 96 -11.80 21.57 -3.67
CA LYS A 96 -12.45 21.88 -4.94
C LYS A 96 -12.96 20.58 -5.53
N ILE A 97 -14.25 20.51 -5.87
CA ILE A 97 -14.83 19.38 -6.57
C ILE A 97 -14.15 19.28 -7.94
N THR A 98 -13.64 18.10 -8.25
CA THR A 98 -12.96 17.79 -9.51
C THR A 98 -13.80 16.83 -10.35
N ASN A 99 -14.41 15.82 -9.72
CA ASN A 99 -15.37 14.94 -10.37
C ASN A 99 -16.80 15.40 -10.04
N HIS A 100 -17.32 16.31 -10.86
CA HIS A 100 -18.66 16.87 -10.71
C HIS A 100 -19.76 15.83 -10.96
N ILE A 101 -19.52 14.85 -11.84
CA ILE A 101 -20.49 13.80 -12.18
C ILE A 101 -20.77 12.95 -10.94
N LEU A 102 -19.72 12.42 -10.31
CA LEU A 102 -19.87 11.63 -9.09
C LEU A 102 -20.51 12.44 -7.96
N TYR A 103 -20.08 13.69 -7.79
CA TYR A 103 -20.60 14.55 -6.73
C TYR A 103 -22.10 14.82 -6.88
N ASN A 104 -22.54 15.20 -8.10
CA ASN A 104 -23.94 15.50 -8.36
C ASN A 104 -24.84 14.27 -8.18
N LEU A 105 -24.41 13.10 -8.67
CA LEU A 105 -25.14 11.84 -8.46
C LEU A 105 -25.26 11.45 -6.99
N MET A 106 -24.23 11.72 -6.19
CA MET A 106 -24.28 11.52 -4.75
C MET A 106 -25.31 12.45 -4.09
N MET A 107 -25.41 13.70 -4.54
CA MET A 107 -26.43 14.63 -4.05
C MET A 107 -27.84 14.20 -4.47
N GLU A 108 -28.04 13.84 -5.73
CA GLU A 108 -29.33 13.37 -6.27
C GLU A 108 -29.84 12.12 -5.53
N LYS A 109 -28.95 11.16 -5.25
CA LYS A 109 -29.30 9.95 -4.48
C LYS A 109 -29.25 10.14 -2.97
N SER A 110 -28.98 11.35 -2.46
CA SER A 110 -28.81 11.64 -1.03
C SER A 110 -27.83 10.66 -0.34
N CYS A 111 -26.74 10.32 -1.04
CA CYS A 111 -25.74 9.35 -0.59
C CYS A 111 -24.53 10.08 0.00
N SER A 112 -24.16 9.75 1.24
CA SER A 112 -22.95 10.29 1.85
C SER A 112 -21.68 9.60 1.34
N THR A 113 -20.53 10.24 1.56
CA THR A 113 -19.21 9.63 1.30
C THR A 113 -19.00 8.34 2.09
N SER A 114 -19.56 8.26 3.29
CA SER A 114 -19.52 7.06 4.14
C SER A 114 -20.33 5.92 3.54
N ASP A 115 -21.52 6.21 3.00
CA ASP A 115 -22.42 5.20 2.44
C ASP A 115 -21.83 4.59 1.17
N LEU A 116 -21.34 5.42 0.25
CA LEU A 116 -20.69 4.94 -0.96
C LEU A 116 -19.41 4.15 -0.63
N ALA A 117 -18.64 4.59 0.37
CA ALA A 117 -17.44 3.88 0.80
C ALA A 117 -17.76 2.49 1.35
N LYS A 118 -18.81 2.36 2.18
CA LYS A 118 -19.30 1.06 2.68
C LYS A 118 -19.78 0.17 1.55
N HIS A 119 -20.54 0.72 0.60
CA HIS A 119 -21.06 -0.03 -0.54
C HIS A 119 -19.94 -0.60 -1.42
N VAL A 120 -18.90 0.20 -1.69
CA VAL A 120 -17.77 -0.20 -2.55
C VAL A 120 -16.72 -1.03 -1.78
N GLY A 121 -16.74 -1.01 -0.44
CA GLY A 121 -15.74 -1.70 0.38
C GLY A 121 -14.40 -0.98 0.47
N VAL A 122 -14.42 0.36 0.45
CA VAL A 122 -13.22 1.21 0.53
C VAL A 122 -13.27 2.17 1.72
N SER A 123 -12.15 2.83 2.02
CA SER A 123 -12.17 3.92 3.00
C SER A 123 -12.91 5.15 2.46
N GLU A 124 -13.58 5.89 3.33
CA GLU A 124 -14.24 7.17 3.00
C GLU A 124 -13.28 8.16 2.31
N ARG A 125 -12.01 8.17 2.75
CA ARG A 125 -10.96 8.94 2.10
C ARG A 125 -10.80 8.61 0.62
N SER A 126 -10.94 7.34 0.22
CA SER A 126 -10.82 6.94 -1.18
C SER A 126 -11.89 7.64 -2.02
N VAL A 127 -13.13 7.63 -1.55
CA VAL A 127 -14.25 8.33 -2.19
C VAL A 127 -14.00 9.84 -2.24
N LEU A 128 -13.56 10.44 -1.13
CA LEU A 128 -13.18 11.86 -1.09
C LEU A 128 -12.10 12.20 -2.13
N LYS A 129 -11.10 11.33 -2.33
CA LYS A 129 -10.07 11.54 -3.36
C LYS A 129 -10.64 11.44 -4.78
N TRP A 130 -11.62 10.59 -5.02
CA TRP A 130 -12.31 10.50 -6.32
C TRP A 130 -13.07 11.79 -6.63
N ILE A 131 -13.67 12.42 -5.61
CA ILE A 131 -14.42 13.67 -5.76
C ILE A 131 -13.49 14.89 -5.89
N PHE A 132 -12.52 15.03 -4.98
CA PHE A 132 -11.78 16.29 -4.78
C PHE A 132 -10.32 16.30 -5.30
N GLU A 133 -9.74 15.13 -5.58
CA GLU A 133 -8.34 15.01 -5.99
C GLU A 133 -8.19 14.35 -7.37
N ASN A 134 -9.28 14.17 -8.11
CA ASN A 134 -9.37 13.44 -9.37
C ASN A 134 -8.64 12.08 -9.36
N ALA A 135 -8.66 11.39 -8.21
CA ALA A 135 -8.03 10.08 -8.12
C ALA A 135 -8.89 9.06 -8.88
N ILE A 136 -8.27 8.31 -9.77
CA ILE A 136 -8.97 7.27 -10.54
C ILE A 136 -9.01 5.99 -9.69
N PRO A 137 -10.20 5.41 -9.42
CA PRO A 137 -10.33 4.10 -8.77
C PRO A 137 -9.70 2.99 -9.61
N ASN A 138 -9.35 1.87 -8.97
CA ASN A 138 -9.05 0.65 -9.73
C ASN A 138 -10.31 0.13 -10.44
N GLU A 139 -10.14 -0.75 -11.41
CA GLU A 139 -11.23 -1.23 -12.28
C GLU A 139 -12.40 -1.83 -11.49
N ASN A 140 -12.12 -2.67 -10.49
CA ASN A 140 -13.15 -3.29 -9.67
C ASN A 140 -13.96 -2.26 -8.87
N ASN A 141 -13.29 -1.32 -8.21
CA ASN A 141 -13.95 -0.29 -7.41
C ASN A 141 -14.73 0.69 -8.29
N ALA A 142 -14.20 1.00 -9.49
CA ALA A 142 -14.88 1.84 -10.46
C ALA A 142 -16.18 1.19 -10.93
N LYS A 143 -16.15 -0.12 -11.19
CA LYS A 143 -17.32 -0.92 -11.57
C LYS A 143 -18.38 -0.92 -10.48
N VAL A 144 -18.02 -1.30 -9.25
CA VAL A 144 -18.99 -1.35 -8.13
C VAL A 144 -19.58 0.03 -7.84
N ALA A 145 -18.77 1.09 -7.88
CA ALA A 145 -19.28 2.45 -7.71
C ALA A 145 -20.22 2.87 -8.84
N ALA A 146 -19.93 2.51 -10.10
CA ALA A 146 -20.78 2.84 -11.22
C ALA A 146 -22.09 2.06 -11.22
N ASP A 147 -22.05 0.78 -10.83
CA ASP A 147 -23.25 -0.07 -10.67
C ASP A 147 -24.20 0.51 -9.61
N PHE A 148 -23.67 1.07 -8.51
CA PHE A 148 -24.48 1.77 -7.49
C PHE A 148 -25.28 2.95 -8.07
N PHE A 149 -24.72 3.64 -9.06
CA PHE A 149 -25.40 4.75 -9.75
C PHE A 149 -26.17 4.32 -11.00
N GLY A 150 -26.03 3.07 -11.46
CA GLY A 150 -26.63 2.58 -12.71
C GLY A 150 -25.95 3.13 -13.96
N MET A 151 -24.65 3.38 -13.89
CA MET A 151 -23.86 4.00 -14.97
C MET A 151 -22.68 3.13 -15.39
N LYS A 152 -22.03 3.49 -16.51
CA LYS A 152 -20.76 2.86 -16.91
C LYS A 152 -19.58 3.50 -16.18
N PRO A 153 -18.54 2.73 -15.80
CA PRO A 153 -17.37 3.28 -15.09
C PRO A 153 -16.69 4.44 -15.79
N GLY A 154 -16.55 4.38 -17.12
CA GLY A 154 -15.94 5.45 -17.91
C GLY A 154 -16.74 6.75 -17.95
N GLN A 155 -18.06 6.70 -17.70
CA GLN A 155 -18.90 7.90 -17.59
C GLN A 155 -18.76 8.52 -16.18
N LEU A 156 -18.64 7.69 -15.15
CA LEU A 156 -18.50 8.15 -13.77
C LEU A 156 -17.09 8.64 -13.44
N PHE A 157 -16.06 8.05 -14.06
CA PHE A 157 -14.65 8.37 -13.85
C PHE A 157 -13.92 8.62 -15.19
N PRO A 158 -14.16 9.76 -15.86
CA PRO A 158 -13.51 10.09 -17.12
C PRO A 158 -12.01 10.39 -16.93
N THR A 159 -11.16 9.90 -17.82
CA THR A 159 -9.68 9.96 -17.71
C THR A 159 -9.04 11.29 -18.18
N HIS A 160 -9.79 12.40 -18.25
CA HIS A 160 -9.53 13.63 -19.03
C HIS A 160 -9.66 13.39 -20.56
N SER A 161 -10.23 14.23 -21.43
CA SER A 161 -10.50 15.67 -21.48
C SER A 161 -11.65 15.92 -22.50
N THR A 162 -12.74 16.61 -22.13
CA THR A 162 -13.65 17.25 -23.13
C THR A 162 -14.40 18.47 -22.56
N PHE A 163 -13.89 19.19 -21.56
CA PHE A 163 -14.54 20.42 -21.08
C PHE A 163 -13.49 21.40 -20.54
N ASP A 164 -12.67 21.95 -21.42
CA ASP A 164 -11.92 23.20 -21.20
C ASP A 164 -11.88 23.96 -22.53
N SER A 165 -13.03 24.39 -23.02
CA SER A 165 -13.15 25.45 -24.03
C SER A 165 -14.59 25.93 -24.07
N GLU A 166 -14.90 26.97 -23.29
CA GLU A 166 -15.79 28.09 -23.62
C GLU A 166 -16.25 28.78 -22.33
N GLU A 167 -15.73 30.01 -22.14
CA GLU A 167 -16.12 31.11 -21.24
C GLU A 167 -14.81 31.79 -20.78
N THR A 168 -14.48 33.05 -21.07
CA THR A 168 -15.21 34.20 -21.62
C THR A 168 -14.16 35.24 -22.07
N THR A 169 -14.30 35.76 -23.29
CA THR A 169 -13.92 37.14 -23.67
C THR A 169 -14.94 37.65 -24.66
#